data_AF-H6NCQ9-F1
#
_entry.id   AF-H6NCQ9-F1
#
_cell.length_a   1.000
_cell.length_b   1.000
_cell.length_c   1.000
_cell.angle_alpha   90.00
_cell.angle_beta   90.00
_cell.angle_gamma   90.00
#
_symmetry.space_group_name_H-M   'P 1'
#
loop_
_entity.id
_entity.type
_entity.pdbx_description
1 polymer ?
#
loop_
_entity_poly.entity_id
_entity_poly.type
_entity_poly.pdbx_seq_one_letter_code
_entity_poly.pdbx_strand_id
1 'polypeptide(L)'
;MPPVMEAMFMLVTLEILREATIRLSNPVGQTIGVVGGIVIGTVVVQSNLISNMMVVVVAFTAIASFVIPVYEMRRYGTITSLPEHYLVRDIRVYWLGAFLSLDTNAFGSFEHYGHSVFLLGASRRFNQRYAYQRTAWELERASDGKLS
;
A
#
# COMPACT_ATOMS: atom_id res chain seq x y z
N MET A 1 6.33 6.51 9.55
CA MET A 1 6.24 5.76 10.83
C MET A 1 6.93 4.41 10.62
N PRO A 2 7.12 3.53 11.62
CA PRO A 2 7.53 2.16 11.32
C PRO A 2 6.50 1.51 10.37
N PRO A 3 6.92 0.79 9.31
CA PRO A 3 6.00 0.19 8.32
C PRO A 3 4.93 -0.71 8.96
N VAL A 4 5.30 -1.39 10.05
CA VAL A 4 4.40 -2.21 10.87
C VAL A 4 3.21 -1.40 11.37
N MET A 5 3.46 -0.19 11.86
CA MET A 5 2.46 0.68 12.46
C MET A 5 1.53 1.28 11.39
N GLU A 6 2.08 1.62 10.22
CA GLU A 6 1.30 2.10 9.07
C GLU A 6 0.34 1.02 8.54
N ALA A 7 0.84 -0.21 8.37
CA ALA A 7 0.04 -1.35 7.96
C ALA A 7 -1.08 -1.65 8.97
N MET A 8 -0.75 -1.68 10.27
CA MET A 8 -1.73 -1.89 11.34
C MET A 8 -2.87 -0.87 11.30
N PHE A 9 -2.55 0.42 11.11
CA PHE A 9 -3.55 1.48 11.07
C PHE A 9 -4.50 1.34 9.86
N MET A 10 -3.96 1.08 8.67
CA MET A 10 -4.76 0.82 7.47
C MET A 10 -5.66 -0.39 7.61
N LEU A 11 -5.13 -1.49 8.15
CA LEU A 11 -5.87 -2.75 8.25
C LEU A 11 -6.98 -2.68 9.27
N VAL A 12 -6.77 -2.02 10.41
CA VAL A 12 -7.84 -1.74 11.36
C VAL A 12 -8.93 -0.89 10.71
N THR A 13 -8.55 0.14 9.96
CA THR A 13 -9.51 1.00 9.27
C THR A 13 -10.34 0.24 8.24
N LEU A 14 -9.70 -0.61 7.44
CA LEU A 14 -10.37 -1.47 6.46
C LEU A 14 -11.28 -2.51 7.12
N GLU A 15 -10.86 -3.10 8.22
CA GLU A 15 -11.64 -4.11 8.94
C GLU A 15 -12.90 -3.49 9.55
N ILE A 16 -12.80 -2.28 10.14
CA ILE A 16 -13.95 -1.52 10.65
C ILE A 16 -14.90 -1.17 9.51
N LEU A 17 -14.35 -0.65 8.40
CA LEU A 17 -15.15 -0.27 7.23
C LEU A 17 -15.89 -1.48 6.67
N ARG A 18 -15.22 -2.64 6.58
CA ARG A 18 -15.81 -3.89 6.11
C ARG A 18 -16.87 -4.45 7.06
N GLU A 19 -16.64 -4.40 8.37
CA GLU A 19 -17.63 -4.85 9.35
C GLU A 19 -18.88 -3.96 9.30
N ALA A 20 -18.69 -2.65 9.11
CA ALA A 20 -19.80 -1.72 8.90
C ALA A 20 -20.56 -2.05 7.62
N THR A 21 -19.90 -2.33 6.48
CA THR A 21 -20.62 -2.62 5.23
C THR A 21 -21.43 -3.90 5.28
N ILE A 22 -20.95 -4.93 5.99
CA ILE A 22 -21.67 -6.19 6.21
C ILE A 22 -22.87 -6.00 7.15
N ARG A 23 -22.77 -5.05 8.09
CA ARG A 23 -23.82 -4.79 9.09
C ARG A 23 -24.99 -3.95 8.55
N LEU A 24 -24.76 -3.15 7.52
CA LEU A 24 -25.80 -2.35 6.87
C LEU A 24 -26.48 -3.12 5.72
N SER A 25 -27.71 -2.72 5.37
CA SER A 25 -28.42 -3.34 4.24
C SER A 25 -27.70 -3.06 2.92
N ASN A 26 -27.80 -4.02 1.98
CA ASN A 26 -27.06 -4.06 0.71
C ASN A 26 -26.86 -2.71 -0.02
N PRO A 27 -27.90 -1.87 -0.23
CA PRO A 27 -27.70 -0.60 -0.95
C PRO A 27 -26.87 0.42 -0.16
N VAL A 28 -27.00 0.47 1.17
CA VAL A 28 -26.27 1.44 2.00
C VAL A 28 -24.84 0.98 2.25
N GLY A 29 -24.63 -0.33 2.47
CA GLY A 29 -23.30 -0.92 2.66
C GLY A 29 -22.38 -0.71 1.45
N GLN A 30 -22.92 -0.83 0.23
CA GLN A 30 -22.15 -0.61 -1.00
C GLN A 30 -21.71 0.85 -1.14
N THR A 31 -22.59 1.81 -0.87
CA THR A 31 -22.24 3.23 -0.91
C THR A 31 -21.17 3.59 0.13
N ILE A 32 -21.29 3.08 1.36
CA ILE A 32 -20.28 3.32 2.41
C ILE A 32 -18.93 2.70 2.02
N GLY A 33 -18.92 1.52 1.41
CA GLY A 33 -17.70 0.88 0.93
C GLY A 33 -16.96 1.73 -0.10
N VAL A 34 -17.68 2.25 -1.11
CA VAL A 34 -17.08 3.07 -2.17
C VAL A 34 -16.64 4.43 -1.63
N VAL A 35 -17.53 5.15 -0.92
CA VAL A 35 -17.24 6.48 -0.39
C VAL A 35 -16.14 6.40 0.66
N GLY A 36 -16.21 5.45 1.59
CA GLY A 36 -15.21 5.28 2.64
C GLY A 36 -13.84 4.91 2.08
N GLY A 37 -13.76 4.02 1.09
CA GLY A 37 -12.48 3.66 0.45
C GLY A 37 -11.81 4.86 -0.24
N ILE A 38 -12.58 5.66 -0.98
CA ILE A 38 -12.04 6.84 -1.71
C ILE A 38 -11.66 7.96 -0.72
N VAL A 39 -12.53 8.28 0.22
CA VAL A 39 -12.31 9.40 1.16
C VAL A 39 -11.15 9.08 2.10
N ILE A 40 -11.12 7.88 2.68
CA ILE A 40 -10.03 7.48 3.58
C ILE A 40 -8.71 7.39 2.82
N GLY A 41 -8.69 6.71 1.66
CA GLY A 41 -7.48 6.53 0.87
C GLY A 41 -6.84 7.85 0.44
N THR A 42 -7.66 8.83 0.03
CA THR A 42 -7.15 10.15 -0.38
C THR A 42 -6.65 10.96 0.81
N VAL A 43 -7.39 11.01 1.92
CA VAL A 43 -7.00 11.78 3.11
C VAL A 43 -5.74 11.23 3.76
N VAL A 44 -5.61 9.90 3.83
CA VAL A 44 -4.44 9.22 4.41
C VAL A 44 -3.16 9.52 3.62
N VAL A 45 -3.25 9.53 2.29
CA VAL A 45 -2.12 9.89 1.41
C VAL A 45 -1.81 11.39 1.51
N GLN A 46 -2.83 12.25 1.49
CA GLN A 46 -2.66 13.71 1.54
C GLN A 46 -2.06 14.20 2.86
N SER A 47 -2.42 13.55 3.97
CA SER A 47 -1.91 13.88 5.31
C SER A 47 -0.50 13.32 5.57
N ASN A 48 0.06 12.55 4.62
CA ASN A 48 1.33 11.84 4.78
C ASN A 48 1.37 11.02 6.08
N LEU A 49 0.21 10.53 6.52
CA LEU A 49 0.09 9.64 7.68
C LEU A 49 0.64 8.26 7.36
N ILE A 50 0.52 7.86 6.09
CA ILE A 50 0.90 6.53 5.59
C ILE A 50 1.60 6.70 4.25
N SER A 51 2.67 5.94 4.05
CA SER A 51 3.44 5.97 2.81
C SER A 51 2.60 5.53 1.60
N ASN A 52 2.73 6.24 0.47
CA ASN A 52 2.03 5.89 -0.78
C ASN A 52 2.26 4.43 -1.20
N MET A 53 3.46 3.91 -0.98
CA MET A 53 3.77 2.51 -1.26
C MET A 53 3.00 1.55 -0.35
N MET A 54 2.90 1.85 0.94
CA MET A 54 2.16 1.02 1.90
C MET A 54 0.67 0.97 1.56
N VAL A 55 0.08 2.08 1.09
CA VAL A 55 -1.32 2.11 0.65
C VAL A 55 -1.59 1.14 -0.50
N VAL A 56 -0.68 1.07 -1.48
CA VAL A 56 -0.80 0.15 -2.62
C VAL A 56 -0.74 -1.31 -2.17
N VAL A 57 0.21 -1.64 -1.28
CA VAL A 57 0.37 -3.01 -0.76
C VAL A 57 -0.90 -3.45 -0.03
N VAL A 58 -1.40 -2.64 0.91
CA VAL A 58 -2.62 -3.00 1.66
C VAL A 58 -3.84 -3.13 0.74
N ALA A 59 -3.97 -2.27 -0.27
CA ALA A 59 -5.05 -2.38 -1.24
C ALA A 59 -4.98 -3.71 -2.03
N PHE A 60 -3.78 -4.13 -2.44
CA PHE A 60 -3.57 -5.40 -3.11
C PHE A 60 -3.93 -6.59 -2.20
N THR A 61 -3.50 -6.53 -0.95
CA THR A 61 -3.84 -7.51 0.10
C THR A 61 -5.34 -7.63 0.30
N ALA A 62 -6.04 -6.50 0.42
CA ALA A 62 -7.49 -6.47 0.59
C ALA A 62 -8.21 -7.13 -0.59
N ILE A 63 -7.75 -6.87 -1.83
CA ILE A 63 -8.31 -7.50 -3.04
C ILE A 63 -8.02 -9.00 -3.07
N ALA A 64 -6.78 -9.41 -2.76
CA ALA A 64 -6.39 -10.81 -2.70
C ALA A 64 -7.23 -11.61 -1.69
N SER A 65 -7.62 -10.99 -0.57
CA SER A 65 -8.51 -11.63 0.42
C SER A 65 -9.90 -11.98 -0.13
N PHE A 66 -10.38 -11.32 -1.19
CA PHE A 66 -11.68 -11.62 -1.80
C PHE A 66 -11.61 -12.74 -2.84
N VAL A 67 -10.40 -13.17 -3.25
CA VAL A 67 -10.21 -14.23 -4.26
C VAL A 67 -10.60 -15.60 -3.70
N ILE A 68 -10.57 -15.80 -2.38
CA ILE A 68 -10.98 -17.06 -1.74
C ILE A 68 -12.51 -17.08 -1.62
N PRO A 69 -13.23 -17.91 -2.40
CA PRO A 69 -14.69 -17.91 -2.40
C PRO A 69 -15.23 -18.67 -1.18
N VAL A 70 -15.46 -17.97 -0.07
CA VAL A 70 -16.04 -18.56 1.16
C VAL A 70 -17.56 -18.81 1.04
N TYR A 71 -18.20 -18.27 -0.01
CA TYR A 71 -19.66 -18.31 -0.19
C TYR A 71 -20.22 -19.69 -0.53
N GLU A 72 -19.44 -20.56 -1.18
CA GLU A 72 -19.91 -21.90 -1.59
C GLU A 72 -20.04 -22.88 -0.41
N MET A 73 -19.41 -22.61 0.74
CA MET A 73 -19.53 -23.44 1.95
C MET A 73 -20.88 -23.27 2.66
N ARG A 74 -21.61 -22.18 2.42
CA ARG A 74 -22.88 -21.90 3.12
C ARG A 74 -24.09 -22.63 2.51
N ARG A 75 -23.90 -23.33 1.39
CA ARG A 75 -24.96 -24.01 0.64
C ARG A 75 -25.24 -25.44 1.10
N TYR A 76 -24.42 -25.97 2.03
CA TYR A 76 -24.60 -27.30 2.62
C TYR A 76 -24.84 -27.19 4.13
N GLY A 77 -26.09 -27.36 4.57
CA GLY A 77 -26.39 -27.79 5.94
C GLY A 77 -27.17 -26.81 6.79
N THR A 78 -28.50 -26.89 6.70
CA THR A 78 -29.38 -26.90 7.87
C THR A 78 -28.67 -27.57 9.07
N ILE A 79 -28.76 -27.00 10.28
CA ILE A 79 -28.18 -27.44 11.60
C ILE A 79 -26.95 -26.63 12.12
N THR A 80 -26.92 -25.30 12.01
CA THR A 80 -26.01 -24.44 12.82
C THR A 80 -26.64 -23.09 13.19
N SER A 81 -27.80 -23.08 13.86
CA SER A 81 -28.43 -21.83 14.31
C SER A 81 -27.78 -21.17 15.56
N LEU A 82 -26.54 -21.55 15.92
CA LEU A 82 -25.66 -20.91 16.93
C LEU A 82 -24.18 -21.24 16.59
N PRO A 83 -23.16 -20.36 16.73
CA PRO A 83 -23.01 -18.92 16.55
C PRO A 83 -22.05 -18.64 15.37
N GLU A 84 -22.58 -18.49 14.17
CA GLU A 84 -21.81 -18.23 12.94
C GLU A 84 -21.10 -16.85 12.89
N HIS A 85 -21.18 -16.04 13.94
CA HIS A 85 -20.47 -14.77 14.07
C HIS A 85 -19.03 -14.90 14.62
N TYR A 86 -18.68 -15.99 15.33
CA TYR A 86 -17.32 -16.16 15.88
C TYR A 86 -16.39 -16.91 14.91
N LEU A 87 -16.85 -17.99 14.27
CA LEU A 87 -16.00 -18.88 13.48
C LEU A 87 -15.46 -18.23 12.19
N VAL A 88 -16.31 -17.45 11.49
CA VAL A 88 -15.93 -16.75 10.25
C VAL A 88 -15.07 -15.53 10.55
N ARG A 89 -15.25 -14.92 11.74
CA ARG A 89 -14.44 -13.80 12.22
C ARG A 89 -13.03 -14.27 12.57
N ASP A 90 -12.88 -15.42 13.22
CA ASP A 90 -11.57 -15.96 13.58
C ASP A 90 -10.74 -16.35 12.34
N ILE A 91 -11.33 -17.03 11.34
CA ILE A 91 -10.61 -17.35 10.09
C ILE A 91 -10.08 -16.11 9.38
N ARG A 92 -10.82 -14.99 9.40
CA ARG A 92 -10.38 -13.72 8.81
C ARG A 92 -9.25 -13.07 9.61
N VAL A 93 -9.36 -13.04 10.94
CA VAL A 93 -8.35 -12.41 11.82
C VAL A 93 -7.03 -13.19 11.80
N TYR A 94 -7.10 -14.52 11.77
CA TYR A 94 -5.91 -15.37 11.62
C TYR A 94 -5.23 -15.16 10.26
N TRP A 95 -6.00 -15.08 9.17
CA TRP A 95 -5.46 -14.74 7.86
C TRP A 95 -4.87 -13.34 7.80
N LEU A 96 -5.53 -12.35 8.41
CA LEU A 96 -5.06 -10.97 8.48
C LEU A 96 -3.71 -10.88 9.21
N GLY A 97 -3.57 -11.58 10.35
CA GLY A 97 -2.33 -11.63 11.13
C GLY A 97 -1.18 -12.33 10.38
N ALA A 98 -1.46 -13.46 9.73
CA ALA A 98 -0.47 -14.17 8.92
C ALA A 98 -0.02 -13.32 7.71
N PHE A 99 -0.95 -12.63 7.04
CA PHE A 99 -0.66 -11.79 5.89
C PHE A 99 0.11 -10.51 6.27
N LEU A 100 -0.26 -9.88 7.39
CA LEU A 100 0.51 -8.77 7.99
C LEU A 100 1.95 -9.17 8.26
N SER A 101 2.17 -10.34 8.84
CA SER A 101 3.52 -10.82 9.15
C SER A 101 4.36 -11.02 7.89
N LEU A 102 3.75 -11.32 6.74
CA LEU A 102 4.44 -11.46 5.46
C LEU A 102 4.75 -10.11 4.82
N ASP A 103 3.77 -9.21 4.74
CA ASP A 103 3.92 -7.89 4.11
C ASP A 103 4.94 -7.03 4.85
N THR A 104 4.89 -7.02 6.18
CA THR A 104 5.76 -6.15 6.98
C THR A 104 7.23 -6.57 6.92
N ASN A 105 7.49 -7.88 6.85
CA ASN A 105 8.84 -8.45 6.75
C ASN A 105 9.41 -8.32 5.33
N ALA A 106 8.58 -8.51 4.29
CA ALA A 106 8.99 -8.30 2.91
C ALA A 106 9.25 -6.81 2.61
N PHE A 107 8.41 -5.91 3.14
CA PHE A 107 8.46 -4.48 2.82
C PHE A 107 9.46 -3.68 3.65
N GLY A 108 9.69 -4.05 4.92
CA GLY A 108 10.79 -3.49 5.71
C GLY A 108 12.15 -3.72 5.05
N SER A 109 12.27 -4.80 4.27
CA SER A 109 13.44 -5.06 3.41
C SER A 109 13.50 -4.06 2.23
N PHE A 110 12.38 -3.82 1.53
CA PHE A 110 12.32 -2.89 0.39
C PHE A 110 12.60 -1.43 0.72
N GLU A 111 12.18 -0.90 1.88
CA GLU A 111 12.55 0.48 2.30
C GLU A 111 14.06 0.62 2.55
N HIS A 112 14.68 -0.41 3.13
CA HIS A 112 16.13 -0.44 3.38
C HIS A 112 16.94 -0.45 2.07
N TYR A 113 16.45 -1.17 1.06
CA TYR A 113 17.03 -1.17 -0.29
C TYR A 113 16.66 0.07 -1.12
N GLY A 114 15.48 0.66 -0.91
CA GLY A 114 15.01 1.84 -1.64
C GLY A 114 15.83 3.10 -1.35
N HIS A 115 16.22 3.31 -0.09
CA HIS A 115 17.08 4.43 0.30
C HIS A 115 18.47 4.37 -0.34
N SER A 116 19.06 3.17 -0.45
CA SER A 116 20.37 2.97 -1.04
C SER A 116 20.35 3.13 -2.57
N VAL A 117 19.30 2.66 -3.26
CA VAL A 117 19.13 2.87 -4.71
C VAL A 117 18.76 4.32 -5.05
N PHE A 118 17.96 4.99 -4.21
CA PHE A 118 17.62 6.42 -4.38
C PHE A 118 18.86 7.31 -4.24
N LEU A 119 19.73 7.06 -3.25
CA LEU A 119 21.01 7.77 -3.13
C LEU A 119 21.96 7.49 -4.31
N LEU A 120 21.97 6.26 -4.82
CA LEU A 120 22.74 5.92 -6.02
C LEU A 120 22.21 6.66 -7.27
N GLY A 121 20.89 6.77 -7.41
CA GLY A 121 20.23 7.49 -8.50
C GLY A 121 20.40 9.01 -8.41
N ALA A 122 20.29 9.57 -7.20
CA ALA A 122 20.49 11.00 -6.94
C ALA A 122 21.96 11.41 -7.18
N SER A 123 22.92 10.60 -6.74
CA SER A 123 24.35 10.81 -7.01
C SER A 123 24.66 10.82 -8.52
N ARG A 124 24.08 9.89 -9.29
CA ARG A 124 24.25 9.86 -10.75
C ARG A 124 23.65 11.07 -11.46
N ARG A 125 22.46 11.53 -11.06
CA ARG A 125 21.82 12.73 -11.64
C ARG A 125 22.60 14.01 -11.33
N PHE A 126 23.16 14.11 -10.13
CA PHE A 126 24.01 15.23 -9.76
C PHE A 126 25.28 15.19 -10.62
N ASN A 127 26.01 14.07 -10.64
CA ASN A 127 27.26 13.93 -11.39
C ASN A 127 27.11 14.17 -12.91
N GLN A 128 26.01 13.76 -13.53
CA GLN A 128 25.75 14.03 -14.95
C GLN A 128 25.59 15.53 -15.26
N ARG A 129 25.02 16.31 -14.34
CA ARG A 129 24.93 17.78 -14.51
C ARG A 129 26.30 18.44 -14.41
N TYR A 130 27.17 17.98 -13.51
CA TYR A 130 28.55 18.47 -13.43
C TYR A 130 29.38 18.08 -14.66
N ALA A 131 29.19 16.87 -15.19
CA ALA A 131 29.87 16.42 -16.38
C ALA A 131 29.46 17.25 -17.62
N TYR A 132 28.17 17.54 -17.77
CA TYR A 132 27.65 18.32 -18.90
C TYR A 132 28.08 19.80 -18.86
N GLN A 133 28.08 20.42 -17.67
CA GLN A 133 28.55 21.80 -17.52
C GLN A 133 30.05 21.93 -17.78
N ARG A 134 30.85 20.92 -17.42
CA ARG A 134 32.29 20.93 -17.66
C ARG A 134 32.62 20.86 -19.15
N THR A 135 31.98 19.97 -19.89
CA THR A 135 32.18 19.89 -21.35
C THR A 135 31.64 21.12 -22.07
N ALA A 136 30.53 21.71 -21.63
CA ALA A 136 30.03 22.96 -22.20
C ALA A 136 31.05 24.11 -22.03
N TRP A 137 31.65 24.26 -20.84
CA TRP A 137 32.67 25.27 -20.57
C TRP A 137 33.97 25.01 -21.35
N GLU A 138 34.33 23.75 -21.59
CA GLU A 138 35.49 23.37 -22.39
C GLU A 138 35.29 23.66 -23.89
N LEU A 139 34.08 23.47 -24.41
CA LEU A 139 33.72 23.80 -25.80
C LEU A 139 33.72 25.31 -26.05
N GLU A 140 33.27 26.11 -25.08
CA GLU A 140 33.33 27.57 -25.13
C GLU A 140 34.79 28.06 -25.21
N ARG A 141 35.68 27.55 -24.34
CA ARG A 141 37.12 27.86 -24.39
C ARG A 141 37.78 27.43 -25.70
N ALA A 142 37.34 26.32 -26.30
CA ALA A 142 37.89 25.83 -27.57
C ALA A 142 37.41 26.65 -28.78
N SER A 143 36.25 27.31 -28.66
CA SER A 143 35.72 28.24 -29.65
C SER A 143 36.47 29.57 -29.65
N ASP A 144 36.74 30.13 -28.47
CA ASP A 144 37.41 31.43 -28.32
C ASP A 144 38.88 31.42 -28.75
N GLY A 145 39.55 30.26 -28.69
CA GLY A 145 40.94 30.08 -29.14
C GLY A 145 41.12 29.88 -30.66
N LYS A 146 40.05 29.85 -31.45
CA LYS A 146 40.11 29.63 -32.92
C LYS A 146 39.84 30.88 -33.78
N LEU A 147 39.64 32.04 -33.14
CA LEU A 147 39.35 33.31 -33.82
C LEU A 147 40.52 34.31 -33.81
N SER A 148 41.75 33.88 -33.52
CA SER A 148 42.99 34.68 -33.59
C SER A 148 43.98 34.14 -34.61
#